data_AF-A0A640WHV0-F1
#
_entry.id   AF-A0A640WHV0-F1
#
_cell.length_a   1.000
_cell.length_b   1.000
_cell.length_c   1.000
_cell.angle_alpha   90.00
_cell.angle_beta   90.00
_cell.angle_gamma   90.00
#
_symmetry.space_group_name_H-M   'P 1'
#
loop_
_entity.id
_entity.type
_entity.pdbx_description
1 polymer ?
#
loop_
_entity_poly.entity_id
_entity_poly.type
_entity_poly.pdbx_seq_one_letter_code
_entity_poly.pdbx_strand_id
1 'polypeptide(L)'
;MSAPIPNRVHYHKRDRELELGYPDGESYRLPIELLRVYSPSAEVQGHHPSEAVLQTGKRNVGLLNITQTGRYALKLHFDDGHDTGLYTWEYLHDMATHQQAWWENYLTRLERAGASRDSGVIQIHQV
;
A
#
# COMPACT_ATOMS: atom_id res chain seq x y z
N MET A 1 22.29 -0.99 -7.19
CA MET A 1 22.29 -2.05 -6.14
C MET A 1 20.87 -2.60 -6.10
N SER A 2 20.69 -3.93 -6.06
CA SER A 2 19.35 -4.52 -5.90
C SER A 2 18.90 -4.32 -4.45
N ALA A 3 17.60 -4.09 -4.23
CA ALA A 3 17.09 -3.81 -2.89
C ALA A 3 17.28 -5.03 -1.96
N PRO A 4 17.46 -4.79 -0.64
CA PRO A 4 17.57 -5.88 0.31
C PRO A 4 16.26 -6.68 0.36
N ILE A 5 16.38 -7.99 0.58
CA ILE A 5 15.23 -8.89 0.69
C ILE A 5 14.90 -9.06 2.18
N PRO A 6 13.64 -8.83 2.61
CA PRO A 6 13.26 -9.04 3.99
C PRO A 6 13.25 -10.54 4.34
N ASN A 7 13.64 -10.87 5.56
CA ASN A 7 13.52 -12.23 6.12
C ASN A 7 12.25 -12.41 6.96
N ARG A 8 11.56 -11.32 7.29
CA ARG A 8 10.29 -11.32 8.02
C ARG A 8 9.29 -10.41 7.30
N VAL A 9 8.09 -10.94 7.10
CA VAL A 9 6.92 -10.18 6.64
C VAL A 9 5.80 -10.44 7.63
N HIS A 10 5.27 -9.38 8.25
CA HIS A 10 4.20 -9.50 9.23
C HIS A 10 3.11 -8.44 9.01
N TYR A 11 1.85 -8.86 9.06
CA TYR A 11 0.73 -7.94 8.95
C TYR A 11 0.14 -7.63 10.33
N HIS A 12 0.35 -6.40 10.80
CA HIS A 12 -0.26 -5.87 12.01
C HIS A 12 -1.70 -5.47 11.73
N LYS A 13 -2.61 -6.46 11.74
CA LYS A 13 -4.01 -6.28 11.33
C LYS A 13 -4.73 -5.15 12.07
N ARG A 14 -4.48 -4.98 13.36
CA ARG A 14 -5.09 -3.93 14.19
C ARG A 14 -4.68 -2.53 13.73
N ASP A 15 -3.39 -2.35 13.44
CA ASP A 15 -2.82 -1.05 13.07
C ASP A 15 -2.92 -0.80 11.56
N ARG A 16 -3.25 -1.84 10.78
CA ARG A 16 -3.25 -1.83 9.31
C ARG A 16 -1.89 -1.42 8.76
N GLU A 17 -0.86 -2.14 9.21
CA GLU A 17 0.53 -1.95 8.77
C GLU A 17 1.18 -3.27 8.35
N LEU A 18 1.92 -3.24 7.25
CA LEU A 18 2.82 -4.31 6.84
C LEU A 18 4.22 -4.02 7.36
N GLU A 19 4.74 -4.91 8.21
CA GLU A 19 6.11 -4.86 8.70
C GLU A 19 7.02 -5.73 7.83
N LEU A 20 8.15 -5.15 7.42
CA LEU A 20 9.24 -5.81 6.69
C LEU A 20 10.49 -5.77 7.57
N GLY A 21 10.96 -6.94 7.99
CA GLY A 21 12.19 -7.09 8.79
C GLY A 21 13.34 -7.64 7.94
N TYR A 22 14.54 -7.10 8.17
CA TYR A 22 15.72 -7.34 7.36
C TYR A 22 16.83 -8.06 8.16
N PRO A 23 17.77 -8.75 7.47
CA PRO A 23 18.81 -9.54 8.15
C PRO A 23 19.78 -8.75 9.05
N ASP A 24 19.95 -7.46 8.78
CA ASP A 24 20.75 -6.52 9.59
C ASP A 24 20.05 -6.04 10.87
N GLY A 25 18.79 -6.43 11.06
CA GLY A 25 17.96 -6.01 12.19
C GLY A 25 17.13 -4.76 11.91
N GLU A 26 17.28 -4.13 10.75
CA GLU A 26 16.37 -3.05 10.35
C GLU A 26 14.95 -3.58 10.14
N SER A 27 13.97 -2.74 10.43
CA SER A 27 12.57 -3.05 10.14
C SER A 27 11.81 -1.79 9.80
N TYR A 28 10.90 -1.91 8.84
CA TYR A 28 10.06 -0.81 8.38
C TYR A 28 8.59 -1.21 8.45
N ARG A 29 7.71 -0.23 8.72
CA ARG A 29 6.26 -0.41 8.77
C ARG A 29 5.59 0.45 7.72
N LEU A 30 4.85 -0.19 6.82
CA LEU A 30 4.13 0.44 5.73
C LEU A 30 2.62 0.38 5.99
N PRO A 31 1.92 1.52 6.07
CA PRO A 31 0.46 1.55 6.16
C PRO A 31 -0.17 0.86 4.96
N ILE A 32 -1.18 0.01 5.19
CA ILE A 32 -1.89 -0.68 4.10
C ILE A 32 -2.60 0.31 3.19
N GLU A 33 -3.08 1.44 3.72
CA GLU A 33 -3.62 2.54 2.91
C GLU A 33 -2.58 3.03 1.89
N LEU A 34 -1.35 3.30 2.33
CA LEU A 34 -0.30 3.80 1.45
C LEU A 34 0.02 2.77 0.35
N LEU A 35 0.13 1.49 0.71
CA LEU A 35 0.31 0.40 -0.25
C LEU A 35 -0.85 0.37 -1.26
N ARG A 36 -2.10 0.44 -0.80
CA ARG A 36 -3.29 0.38 -1.67
C ARG A 36 -3.37 1.52 -2.66
N VAL A 37 -3.13 2.76 -2.20
CA VAL A 37 -3.31 3.96 -3.04
C VAL A 37 -2.21 4.10 -4.08
N TYR A 38 -1.07 3.45 -3.86
CA TYR A 38 0.06 3.35 -4.79
C TYR A 38 0.25 1.94 -5.36
N SER A 39 -0.81 1.12 -5.42
CA SER A 39 -0.68 -0.22 -5.99
C SER A 39 -0.02 -0.19 -7.39
N PRO A 40 0.95 -1.05 -7.68
CA PRO A 40 1.66 -1.09 -8.97
C PRO A 40 0.86 -1.77 -10.10
N SER A 41 -0.37 -2.21 -9.82
CA SER A 41 -1.29 -2.79 -10.80
C SER A 41 -1.66 -1.81 -11.92
N ALA A 42 -1.87 -2.32 -13.14
CA ALA A 42 -2.29 -1.52 -14.29
C ALA A 42 -3.61 -0.74 -14.05
N GLU A 43 -4.52 -1.26 -13.24
CA GLU A 43 -5.76 -0.55 -12.86
C GLU A 43 -5.50 0.77 -12.11
N VAL A 44 -4.38 0.85 -11.38
CA VAL A 44 -4.05 2.01 -10.54
C VAL A 44 -3.05 2.93 -11.23
N GLN A 45 -2.04 2.36 -11.90
CA GLN A 45 -1.01 3.15 -12.60
C GLN A 45 -1.41 3.52 -14.03
N GLY A 46 -2.38 2.83 -14.63
CA GLY A 46 -2.62 2.87 -16.07
C GLY A 46 -1.46 2.27 -16.87
N HIS A 47 -1.56 2.29 -18.21
CA HIS A 47 -0.45 1.94 -19.09
C HIS A 47 0.50 3.12 -19.31
N HIS A 48 0.00 4.34 -19.10
CA HIS A 48 0.77 5.59 -19.15
C HIS A 48 0.62 6.39 -17.85
N PRO A 49 1.62 7.18 -17.43
CA PRO A 49 1.52 7.99 -16.21
C PRO A 49 0.31 8.94 -16.16
N SER A 50 -0.17 9.39 -17.32
CA SER A 50 -1.38 10.21 -17.45
C SER A 50 -2.68 9.46 -17.14
N GLU A 51 -2.64 8.14 -17.18
CA GLU A 51 -3.78 7.25 -16.89
C GLU A 51 -3.81 6.82 -15.41
N ALA A 52 -2.81 7.20 -14.61
CA ALA A 52 -2.77 6.85 -13.20
C ALA A 52 -3.97 7.44 -12.43
N VAL A 53 -4.77 6.58 -11.84
CA VAL A 53 -6.02 6.95 -11.17
C VAL A 53 -5.75 7.25 -9.70
N LEU A 54 -6.13 8.45 -9.25
CA LEU A 54 -6.09 8.80 -7.82
C LEU A 54 -7.08 7.93 -7.04
N GLN A 55 -6.57 7.15 -6.10
CA GLN A 55 -7.38 6.30 -5.23
C GLN A 55 -7.89 7.11 -4.03
N THR A 56 -9.20 7.10 -3.78
CA THR A 56 -9.86 7.86 -2.70
C THR A 56 -10.67 6.92 -1.80
N GLY A 57 -11.01 7.38 -0.59
CA GLY A 57 -11.84 6.58 0.32
C GLY A 57 -11.16 5.33 0.89
N LYS A 58 -9.82 5.24 0.86
CA LYS A 58 -9.05 4.03 1.23
C LYS A 58 -8.50 4.04 2.65
N ARG A 59 -8.83 5.03 3.50
CA ARG A 59 -8.30 5.17 4.87
C ARG A 59 -8.36 3.89 5.71
N ASN A 60 -9.44 3.13 5.54
CA ASN A 60 -9.73 1.96 6.36
C ASN A 60 -9.41 0.63 5.66
N VAL A 61 -8.79 0.64 4.48
CA VAL A 61 -8.47 -0.58 3.74
C VAL A 61 -7.50 -1.47 4.52
N GLY A 62 -7.79 -2.77 4.52
CA GLY A 62 -6.98 -3.82 5.12
C GLY A 62 -6.51 -4.85 4.10
N LEU A 63 -5.83 -5.89 4.59
CA LEU A 63 -5.45 -7.05 3.80
C LEU A 63 -6.29 -8.27 4.19
N LEU A 64 -6.76 -8.99 3.18
CA LEU A 64 -7.34 -10.33 3.32
C LEU A 64 -6.25 -11.39 3.32
N ASN A 65 -5.22 -11.22 2.49
CA ASN A 65 -4.16 -12.20 2.35
C ASN A 65 -2.86 -11.57 1.83
N ILE A 66 -1.75 -12.26 2.05
CA ILE A 66 -0.43 -11.94 1.51
C ILE A 66 0.12 -13.21 0.89
N THR A 67 0.54 -13.15 -0.38
CA THR A 67 1.12 -14.30 -1.08
C THR A 67 2.50 -13.92 -1.58
N GLN A 68 3.50 -14.73 -1.25
CA GLN A 68 4.83 -14.56 -1.82
C GLN A 68 4.84 -15.01 -3.28
N THR A 69 5.40 -14.18 -4.18
CA THR A 69 5.55 -14.50 -5.59
C THR A 69 7.04 -14.68 -5.90
N GLY A 70 7.45 -15.95 -6.01
CA GLY A 70 8.85 -16.30 -6.24
C GLY A 70 9.75 -15.75 -5.13
N ARG A 71 10.89 -15.17 -5.52
CA ARG A 71 11.88 -14.59 -4.60
C ARG A 71 11.96 -13.06 -4.64
N TYR A 72 11.07 -12.39 -5.37
CA TYR A 72 11.24 -10.97 -5.72
C TYR A 72 10.07 -10.05 -5.32
N ALA A 73 8.91 -10.61 -4.94
CA ALA A 73 7.72 -9.80 -4.69
C ALA A 73 6.71 -10.44 -3.71
N LEU A 74 5.82 -9.59 -3.21
CA LEU A 74 4.57 -9.96 -2.55
C LEU A 74 3.38 -9.59 -3.43
N LYS A 75 2.44 -10.52 -3.58
CA LYS A 75 1.09 -10.22 -4.01
C LYS A 75 0.24 -9.89 -2.78
N LEU A 76 -0.33 -8.69 -2.73
CA LEU A 76 -1.19 -8.24 -1.64
C LEU A 76 -2.66 -8.30 -2.08
N HIS A 77 -3.51 -8.92 -1.25
CA HIS A 77 -4.95 -9.04 -1.50
C HIS A 77 -5.67 -8.15 -0.48
N PHE A 78 -6.31 -7.09 -0.96
CA PHE A 78 -6.97 -6.08 -0.13
C PHE A 78 -8.44 -6.42 0.11
N ASP A 79 -8.99 -5.94 1.22
CA ASP A 79 -10.38 -6.18 1.60
C ASP A 79 -11.41 -5.32 0.86
N ASP A 80 -10.96 -4.36 0.04
CA ASP A 80 -11.78 -3.56 -0.85
C ASP A 80 -11.99 -4.21 -2.24
N GLY A 81 -11.59 -5.47 -2.39
CA GLY A 81 -11.70 -6.25 -3.62
C GLY A 81 -10.48 -6.16 -4.55
N HIS A 82 -9.48 -5.33 -4.23
CA HIS A 82 -8.26 -5.23 -5.03
C HIS A 82 -7.33 -6.42 -4.80
N ASP A 83 -7.04 -7.20 -5.84
CA ASP A 83 -6.26 -8.44 -5.71
C ASP A 83 -5.12 -8.58 -6.72
N THR A 84 -4.78 -7.53 -7.48
CA THR A 84 -3.78 -7.59 -8.56
C THR A 84 -2.44 -6.94 -8.21
N GLY A 85 -2.30 -6.35 -7.02
CA GLY A 85 -1.10 -5.62 -6.62
C GLY A 85 0.10 -6.55 -6.35
N LEU A 86 1.09 -6.52 -7.24
CA LEU A 86 2.36 -7.23 -7.10
C LEU A 86 3.49 -6.26 -6.74
N TYR A 87 3.93 -6.31 -5.49
CA TYR A 87 4.89 -5.39 -4.88
C TYR A 87 6.27 -6.02 -4.84
N THR A 88 7.21 -5.51 -5.63
CA THR A 88 8.59 -6.00 -5.60
C THR A 88 9.30 -5.56 -4.32
N TRP A 89 10.38 -6.26 -3.95
CA TRP A 89 11.20 -5.83 -2.82
C TRP A 89 11.81 -4.44 -3.02
N GLU A 90 12.23 -4.10 -4.24
CA GLU A 90 12.67 -2.74 -4.56
C GLU A 90 11.59 -1.70 -4.26
N TYR A 91 10.36 -1.96 -4.71
CA TYR A 91 9.25 -1.02 -4.55
C TYR A 91 8.87 -0.84 -3.08
N LEU A 92 8.78 -1.95 -2.33
CA LEU A 92 8.47 -1.91 -0.91
C LEU A 92 9.57 -1.20 -0.10
N HIS A 93 10.84 -1.46 -0.42
CA HIS A 93 11.95 -0.82 0.25
C HIS A 93 12.00 0.68 -0.03
N ASP A 94 11.80 1.10 -1.28
CA ASP A 94 11.74 2.52 -1.65
C ASP A 94 10.58 3.24 -0.92
N MET A 95 9.39 2.65 -0.92
CA MET A 95 8.25 3.18 -0.19
C MET A 95 8.53 3.27 1.32
N ALA A 96 9.25 2.30 1.90
CA ALA A 96 9.59 2.29 3.32
C ALA A 96 10.59 3.40 3.67
N THR A 97 11.67 3.54 2.89
CA THR A 97 12.71 4.55 3.16
C THR A 97 12.27 5.97 2.84
N HIS A 98 11.31 6.14 1.92
CA HIS A 98 10.79 7.44 1.50
C HIS A 98 9.33 7.67 1.89
N GLN A 99 8.82 6.92 2.88
CA GLN A 99 7.40 6.84 3.23
C GLN A 99 6.72 8.20 3.40
N GLN A 100 7.39 9.14 4.07
CA GLN A 100 6.87 10.49 4.29
C GLN A 100 6.62 11.24 2.97
N ALA A 101 7.55 11.15 2.02
CA ALA A 101 7.42 11.81 0.72
C ALA A 101 6.30 11.21 -0.12
N TRP A 102 6.18 9.88 -0.14
CA TRP A 102 5.06 9.18 -0.77
C TRP A 102 3.73 9.61 -0.15
N TRP A 103 3.67 9.72 1.17
CA TRP A 103 2.46 10.11 1.89
C TRP A 103 2.04 11.56 1.63
N GLU A 104 2.99 12.51 1.72
CA GLU A 104 2.72 13.92 1.43
C GLU A 104 2.27 14.15 -0.02
N ASN A 105 2.85 13.40 -0.96
CA ASN A 105 2.42 13.43 -2.36
C ASN A 105 0.95 12.99 -2.49
N TYR A 106 0.55 11.91 -1.81
CA TYR A 106 -0.82 11.42 -1.82
C TYR A 106 -1.80 12.47 -1.26
N LEU A 107 -1.49 13.04 -0.10
CA LEU A 107 -2.33 14.06 0.54
C LEU A 107 -2.49 15.30 -0.36
N THR A 108 -1.40 15.76 -0.97
CA THR A 108 -1.42 16.89 -1.91
C THR A 108 -2.32 16.60 -3.12
N ARG A 109 -2.29 15.38 -3.66
CA ARG A 109 -3.16 14.99 -4.79
C ARG A 109 -4.62 14.97 -4.40
N LEU A 110 -4.95 14.50 -3.18
CA LEU A 110 -6.31 14.53 -2.65
C LEU A 110 -6.83 15.95 -2.48
N GLU A 111 -6.04 16.83 -1.88
CA GLU A 111 -6.39 18.23 -1.66
C GLU A 111 -6.71 18.94 -2.98
N ARG A 112 -5.82 18.80 -3.98
CA ARG A 112 -6.02 19.38 -5.32
C ARG A 112 -7.27 18.87 -6.03
N ALA A 113 -7.65 17.62 -5.77
CA ALA A 113 -8.84 17.00 -6.34
C ALA A 113 -10.13 17.28 -5.53
N GLY A 114 -10.03 17.92 -4.36
CA GLY A 114 -11.16 18.06 -3.43
C GLY A 114 -11.67 16.72 -2.90
N ALA A 115 -10.81 15.70 -2.87
CA ALA A 115 -11.16 14.33 -2.48
C ALA A 115 -10.76 14.04 -1.03
N SER A 116 -11.27 12.93 -0.47
CA SER A 116 -10.97 12.49 0.89
C SER A 116 -10.39 11.07 0.94
N ARG A 117 -9.62 10.81 2.00
CA ARG A 117 -9.18 9.48 2.40
C ARG A 117 -10.32 8.66 2.98
N ASP A 118 -11.26 9.32 3.64
CA ASP A 118 -12.40 8.67 4.28
C ASP A 118 -13.38 8.20 3.21
N SER A 119 -13.82 6.95 3.29
CA SER A 119 -14.93 6.48 2.48
C SER A 119 -16.17 7.25 2.93
N GLY A 120 -16.91 7.87 2.00
CA GLY A 120 -18.16 8.58 2.30
C GLY A 120 -19.29 7.68 2.84
N VAL A 121 -18.98 6.45 3.23
CA VAL A 121 -19.90 5.48 3.81
C VAL A 121 -20.00 5.77 5.32
N ILE A 122 -21.10 6.42 5.71
CA ILE A 122 -21.54 6.44 7.10
C ILE A 122 -21.86 5.00 7.47
N GLN A 123 -20.99 4.33 8.25
CA GLN A 123 -21.34 3.06 8.87
C GLN A 123 -22.36 3.31 9.97
N ILE A 124 -23.64 3.28 9.62
CA ILE A 124 -24.74 3.21 10.58
C ILE A 124 -24.65 1.83 11.25
N HIS A 125 -24.00 1.78 12.41
CA HIS A 125 -24.21 0.67 13.34
C HIS A 125 -25.60 0.87 13.93
N GLN A 126 -26.60 0.14 13.41
CA GLN A 126 -27.88 -0.02 14.11
C GLN A 126 -27.63 -0.82 15.39
N VAL A 127 -27.97 -0.20 16.51
CA VAL A 127 -28.23 -0.86 17.80
C VAL A 127 -29.61 -1.49 17.80
#